data_AF-A0A7G2LY40-F1
#
_entry.id   AF-A0A7G2LY40-F1
#
_cell.length_a   1.000
_cell.length_b   1.000
_cell.length_c   1.000
_cell.angle_alpha   90.00
_cell.angle_beta   90.00
_cell.angle_gamma   90.00
#
_symmetry.space_group_name_H-M   'P 1'
#
loop_
_entity.id
_entity.type
_entity.pdbx_description
1 polymer ?
#
loop_
_entity_poly.entity_id
_entity_poly.type
_entity_poly.pdbx_seq_one_letter_code
_entity_poly.pdbx_strand_id
1 'polypeptide(L)'
;MQFLAPYAATAMAEHFRDNGRHALIIYDDLSKQAVSYRQMSLLLRRPPGREAYPGDVFYLHSRLLERSAKLGDEAGNGSLTALPIIET
;
A
#
# COMPACT_ATOMS: atom_id res chain seq x y z
N MET A 1 -11.05 -8.66 4.92
CA MET A 1 -10.81 -7.57 3.94
C MET A 1 -9.49 -6.80 4.18
N GLN A 2 -8.67 -7.17 5.17
CA GLN A 2 -7.49 -6.40 5.59
C GLN A 2 -6.37 -6.26 4.54
N PHE A 3 -6.22 -7.25 3.63
CA PHE A 3 -5.24 -7.17 2.53
C PHE A 3 -5.50 -6.03 1.53
N LEU A 4 -6.78 -5.80 1.18
CA LEU A 4 -7.17 -4.90 0.08
C LEU A 4 -7.41 -3.46 0.55
N ALA A 5 -7.66 -3.25 1.84
CA ALA A 5 -8.03 -1.95 2.39
C ALA A 5 -7.01 -0.84 2.04
N PRO A 6 -5.68 -1.04 2.15
CA PRO A 6 -4.72 -0.02 1.76
C PRO A 6 -4.81 0.35 0.28
N TYR A 7 -4.99 -0.61 -0.63
CA TYR A 7 -5.10 -0.32 -2.07
C TYR A 7 -6.35 0.49 -2.41
N ALA A 8 -7.48 0.17 -1.78
CA ALA A 8 -8.73 0.90 -1.98
C ALA A 8 -8.62 2.34 -1.47
N ALA A 9 -8.04 2.53 -0.28
CA ALA A 9 -7.79 3.86 0.28
C ALA A 9 -6.82 4.67 -0.59
N THR A 10 -5.74 4.06 -1.09
CA THR A 10 -4.82 4.74 -2.02
C THR A 10 -5.53 5.16 -3.30
N ALA A 11 -6.40 4.32 -3.88
CA ALA A 11 -7.15 4.70 -5.08
C ALA A 11 -8.08 5.92 -4.84
N MET A 12 -8.72 5.99 -3.67
CA MET A 12 -9.50 7.17 -3.27
C MET A 12 -8.61 8.41 -3.12
N ALA A 13 -7.42 8.26 -2.55
CA ALA A 13 -6.49 9.36 -2.35
C ALA A 13 -5.86 9.85 -3.67
N GLU A 14 -5.59 8.94 -4.61
CA GLU A 14 -5.11 9.25 -5.95
C GLU A 14 -6.10 10.10 -6.74
N HIS A 15 -7.40 9.92 -6.55
CA HIS A 15 -8.40 10.79 -7.16
C HIS A 15 -8.17 12.27 -6.81
N PHE A 16 -7.75 12.58 -5.58
CA PHE A 16 -7.40 13.96 -5.21
C PHE A 16 -6.07 14.39 -5.83
N ARG A 17 -5.04 13.53 -5.79
CA ARG A 17 -3.73 13.78 -6.40
C ARG A 17 -3.87 14.11 -7.90
N ASP A 18 -4.61 13.29 -8.63
CA ASP A 18 -4.73 13.38 -10.09
C ASP A 18 -5.61 14.56 -10.54
N ASN A 19 -6.43 15.11 -9.63
CA ASN A 19 -7.19 16.34 -9.85
C ASN A 19 -6.46 17.58 -9.30
N GLY A 20 -5.13 17.53 -9.17
CA GLY A 20 -4.29 18.66 -8.79
C GLY A 20 -4.37 19.07 -7.32
N ARG A 21 -4.92 18.21 -6.45
CA ARG A 21 -5.04 18.48 -5.01
C ARG A 21 -3.96 17.73 -4.24
N HIS A 22 -3.79 18.10 -2.97
CA HIS A 22 -2.90 17.45 -2.03
C HIS A 22 -3.70 16.53 -1.09
N ALA A 23 -3.26 15.29 -0.96
CA ALA A 23 -3.86 14.29 -0.09
C ALA A 23 -2.82 13.69 0.86
N LEU A 24 -3.29 13.30 2.04
CA LEU A 24 -2.54 12.59 3.05
C LEU A 24 -3.22 11.24 3.30
N ILE A 25 -2.44 10.16 3.28
CA ILE A 25 -2.91 8.81 3.62
C ILE A 25 -2.08 8.24 4.76
N ILE A 26 -2.76 7.68 5.75
CA ILE A 26 -2.14 7.01 6.90
C ILE A 26 -2.53 5.53 6.80
N TYR A 27 -1.54 4.65 6.86
CA TYR A 27 -1.78 3.20 6.89
C TYR A 27 -1.50 2.68 8.31
N ASP A 28 -2.56 2.40 9.06
CA ASP A 28 -2.50 1.92 10.45
C ASP A 28 -3.12 0.50 10.57
N ASP A 29 -2.33 -0.57 10.49
CA ASP A 29 -0.89 -0.61 10.19
C ASP A 29 -0.58 -1.60 9.07
N LEU A 30 0.59 -1.45 8.45
CA LEU A 30 1.02 -2.33 7.36
C LEU A 30 1.52 -3.70 7.85
N SER A 31 1.88 -3.83 9.14
CA SER A 31 2.23 -5.13 9.75
C SER A 31 1.03 -6.09 9.67
N LYS A 32 -0.17 -5.62 10.02
CA LYS A 32 -1.45 -6.36 9.95
C LYS A 32 -1.86 -6.65 8.50
N GLN A 33 -1.55 -5.76 7.55
CA GLN A 33 -1.74 -6.04 6.12
C GLN A 33 -0.85 -7.21 5.66
N ALA A 34 0.42 -7.21 6.02
CA ALA A 34 1.36 -8.28 5.66
C ALA A 34 0.94 -9.63 6.26
N VAL A 35 0.50 -9.65 7.52
CA VAL A 35 -0.03 -10.87 8.18
C VAL A 35 -1.25 -11.41 7.43
N SER A 36 -2.15 -10.55 6.98
CA SER A 36 -3.30 -10.95 6.18
C SER A 36 -2.89 -11.53 4.82
N TYR A 37 -1.91 -10.92 4.16
CA TYR A 37 -1.39 -11.44 2.88
C TYR A 37 -0.70 -12.79 3.04
N ARG A 38 0.02 -12.98 4.16
CA ARG A 38 0.61 -14.26 4.54
C ARG A 38 -0.46 -15.34 4.71
N GLN A 39 -1.52 -15.07 5.48
CA GLN A 39 -2.62 -16.01 5.67
C GLN A 39 -3.25 -16.43 4.34
N MET A 40 -3.54 -15.47 3.46
CA MET A 40 -4.08 -15.76 2.13
C MET A 40 -3.12 -16.62 1.30
N SER A 41 -1.83 -16.29 1.29
CA SER A 41 -0.82 -17.02 0.51
C SER A 41 -0.64 -18.46 0.98
N LEU A 42 -0.67 -18.69 2.30
CA LEU A 42 -0.58 -20.02 2.90
C LEU A 42 -1.82 -20.87 2.59
N LEU A 43 -3.02 -20.29 2.67
CA LEU A 43 -4.27 -20.97 2.28
C LEU A 43 -4.27 -21.39 0.81
N LEU A 44 -3.66 -20.58 -0.05
CA LEU A 44 -3.46 -20.86 -1.47
C LEU A 44 -2.26 -21.78 -1.75
N ARG A 45 -1.61 -22.33 -0.71
CA ARG A 45 -0.44 -23.21 -0.80
C ARG A 45 0.72 -22.63 -1.60
N ARG A 46 0.89 -21.30 -1.56
CA ARG A 46 2.10 -20.66 -2.12
C ARG A 46 3.31 -21.01 -1.24
N PRO A 47 4.49 -21.28 -1.83
CA PRO A 47 5.69 -21.55 -1.06
C PRO A 47 6.05 -20.39 -0.11
N PRO A 48 6.18 -20.63 1.20
CA PRO A 48 6.60 -19.61 2.16
C PRO A 48 8.13 -19.43 2.16
N GLY A 49 8.57 -18.21 2.45
CA GLY A 49 9.97 -17.86 2.70
C GLY A 49 10.23 -17.55 4.18
N ARG A 50 11.04 -16.52 4.44
CA ARG A 50 11.37 -16.05 5.80
C ARG A 50 10.10 -15.72 6.59
N GLU A 51 10.04 -16.15 7.86
CA GLU A 51 8.92 -15.90 8.79
C GLU A 51 7.54 -16.30 8.24
N ALA A 52 7.54 -17.30 7.36
CA ALA A 52 6.40 -17.82 6.62
C ALA A 52 5.70 -16.81 5.67
N TYR A 53 6.31 -15.65 5.39
CA TYR A 53 5.79 -14.72 4.40
C TYR A 53 6.01 -15.23 2.97
N PRO A 54 5.13 -14.88 2.01
CA PRO A 54 5.35 -15.19 0.61
C PRO A 54 6.52 -14.37 0.04
N GLY A 55 7.18 -14.87 -1.00
CA GLY A 55 8.37 -14.22 -1.59
C GLY A 55 8.11 -12.82 -2.16
N ASP A 56 6.85 -12.47 -2.45
CA ASP A 56 6.42 -11.19 -2.98
C ASP A 56 5.86 -10.23 -1.90
N VAL A 57 6.10 -10.49 -0.61
CA VAL A 57 5.70 -9.57 0.48
C VAL A 57 6.33 -8.18 0.34
N PHE A 58 7.53 -8.06 -0.23
CA PHE A 58 8.12 -6.76 -0.56
C PHE A 58 7.35 -6.05 -1.66
N TYR A 59 6.91 -6.79 -2.69
CA TYR A 59 6.13 -6.23 -3.79
C TYR A 59 4.77 -5.70 -3.32
N LEU A 60 4.20 -6.29 -2.26
CA LEU A 60 2.97 -5.83 -1.63
C LEU A 60 3.06 -4.36 -1.19
N HIS A 61 4.09 -4.01 -0.41
CA HIS A 61 4.24 -2.66 0.15
C HIS A 61 4.91 -1.69 -0.82
N SER A 62 5.90 -2.12 -1.60
CA SER A 62 6.56 -1.24 -2.57
C SER A 62 5.56 -0.69 -3.59
N ARG A 63 4.78 -1.54 -4.27
CA ARG A 63 3.78 -1.06 -5.24
C ARG A 63 2.67 -0.20 -4.63
N LEU A 64 2.42 -0.36 -3.33
CA LEU A 64 1.43 0.45 -2.61
C LEU A 64 2.00 1.85 -2.33
N LEU A 65 3.21 1.92 -1.78
CA LEU A 65 3.83 3.16 -1.34
C LEU A 65 4.35 4.01 -2.51
N GLU A 66 4.85 3.37 -3.58
CA GLU A 66 5.30 4.06 -4.80
C GLU A 66 4.19 4.84 -5.53
N ARG A 67 2.92 4.59 -5.20
CA ARG A 67 1.78 5.40 -5.67
C ARG A 67 1.71 6.77 -4.98
N SER A 68 2.38 6.94 -3.85
CA SER A 68 2.35 8.18 -3.08
C SER A 68 3.47 9.10 -3.56
N ALA A 69 3.14 9.99 -4.50
CA ALA A 69 4.10 10.85 -5.18
C ALA A 69 3.55 12.28 -5.37
N LYS A 70 4.46 13.22 -5.65
CA LYS A 70 4.12 14.54 -6.20
C LYS A 70 4.19 14.48 -7.72
N LEU A 71 3.11 14.88 -8.36
CA LEU A 71 3.03 14.97 -9.82
C LEU A 71 3.71 16.26 -10.31
N GLY A 72 4.19 16.23 -11.55
CA GLY A 72 4.79 17.38 -12.22
C GLY A 72 3.76 18.37 -12.77
N ASP A 73 4.28 19.45 -13.37
CA ASP A 73 3.47 20.55 -13.90
C ASP A 73 2.46 20.10 -14.96
N GLU A 74 2.87 19.17 -15.84
CA GLU A 74 2.01 18.61 -16.90
C GLU A 74 0.82 17.79 -16.36
N ALA A 75 0.91 17.32 -15.11
CA ALA A 75 -0.07 16.45 -14.48
C ALA A 75 -0.79 17.13 -13.30
N GLY A 76 -0.87 18.46 -13.30
CA GLY A 76 -1.68 19.23 -12.36
C GLY A 76 -1.08 19.43 -10.97
N ASN A 77 0.20 19.07 -10.75
CA ASN A 77 0.96 19.34 -9.53
C ASN A 77 0.43 18.77 -8.20
N GLY A 78 -0.59 17.93 -8.24
CA GLY A 78 -1.15 17.29 -7.04
C GLY A 78 -0.15 16.36 -6.36
N SER A 79 -0.43 16.02 -5.10
CA SER A 79 0.47 15.15 -4.34
C SER A 79 -0.30 14.20 -3.44
N LEU A 80 0.29 13.03 -3.22
CA LEU A 80 -0.14 12.07 -2.23
C LEU A 80 1.02 11.78 -1.27
N THR A 81 0.87 12.18 -0.01
CA THR A 81 1.83 11.87 1.05
C THR A 81 1.35 10.64 1.83
N ALA A 82 2.21 9.64 1.99
CA ALA A 82 1.92 8.45 2.77
C ALA A 82 2.67 8.46 4.12
N LEU A 83 1.95 8.12 5.19
CA LEU A 83 2.51 7.85 6.52
C LEU A 83 2.21 6.40 6.90
N PRO A 84 3.11 5.45 6.55
CA PRO A 84 2.95 4.05 6.92
C PRO A 84 3.32 3.83 8.40
N ILE A 85 2.44 3.15 9.15
CA ILE A 85 2.72 2.67 10.51
C ILE A 85 3.14 1.20 10.43
N ILE A 86 4.18 0.87 11.18
CA ILE A 86 4.71 -0.49 11.34
C ILE A 86 4.74 -0.79 12.83
N GLU A 87 3.99 -1.81 13.26
CA GLU A 87 4.10 -2.37 14.60
C GLU A 87 5.31 -3.33 14.62
N THR A 88 6.29 -3.03 15.49
CA THR A 88 7.55 -3.78 15.66
C THR A 88 7.42 -4.89 16.70
#